data_AF-A0A0B1SDF7-F1
#
_entry.id   AF-A0A0B1SDF7-F1
#
_cell.length_a   1.000
_cell.length_b   1.000
_cell.length_c   1.000
_cell.angle_alpha   90.00
_cell.angle_beta   90.00
_cell.angle_gamma   90.00
#
_symmetry.space_group_name_H-M   'P 1'
#
loop_
_entity.id
_entity.type
_entity.pdbx_description
1 polymer ?
#
loop_
_entity_poly.entity_id
_entity_poly.type
_entity_poly.pdbx_seq_one_letter_code
_entity_poly.pdbx_strand_id
1 'polypeptide(L)'
;MPVACRICLEPFSAVSATANPPRLLGCGHSFCSTCTDSLYAVSGYLVQCPVCRSRLSSRVVPPVNFQLLGLPFSSKGSSKFIFHRLA
;
A
#
# COMPACT_ATOMS: atom_id res chain seq x y z
N MET A 1 -7.26 -1.35 5.75
CA MET A 1 -5.90 -1.17 5.22
C MET A 1 -5.37 -2.51 4.72
N PRO A 2 -4.93 -2.61 3.47
CA PRO A 2 -4.37 -3.85 2.93
C PRO A 2 -2.99 -4.18 3.52
N VAL A 3 -2.70 -5.47 3.74
CA VAL A 3 -1.41 -6.00 4.21
C VAL A 3 -0.43 -6.32 3.06
N ALA A 4 -0.69 -5.77 1.88
CA ALA A 4 0.12 -5.94 0.68
C ALA A 4 0.08 -4.68 -0.18
N CYS A 5 1.13 -4.47 -0.98
CA CYS A 5 1.24 -3.34 -1.90
C CYS A 5 0.18 -3.44 -2.99
N ARG A 6 -0.58 -2.38 -3.27
CA ARG A 6 -1.61 -2.40 -4.33
C ARG A 6 -1.06 -2.15 -5.74
N ILE A 7 0.26 -1.97 -5.88
CA ILE A 7 0.94 -1.85 -7.17
C ILE A 7 1.61 -3.18 -7.55
N CYS A 8 2.59 -3.64 -6.77
CA CYS A 8 3.31 -4.88 -7.05
C CYS A 8 2.68 -6.13 -6.43
N LEU A 9 1.63 -6.00 -5.60
CA LEU A 9 0.95 -7.11 -4.92
C LEU A 9 1.80 -7.89 -3.91
N GLU A 10 3.03 -7.43 -3.65
CA GLU A 10 3.95 -7.99 -2.64
C GLU A 10 3.39 -7.79 -1.22
N PRO A 11 3.40 -8.83 -0.37
CA PRO A 11 2.99 -8.71 1.03
C PRO A 11 3.95 -7.81 1.83
N PHE A 12 3.40 -7.06 2.77
CA PHE A 12 4.18 -6.34 3.77
C PHE A 12 4.52 -7.32 4.88
N SER A 13 5.75 -7.83 4.87
CA SER A 13 6.26 -8.80 5.84
C SER A 13 7.60 -8.32 6.38
N ALA A 14 8.03 -8.84 7.53
CA ALA A 14 9.36 -8.55 8.07
C ALA A 14 10.48 -8.87 7.05
N VAL A 15 10.28 -9.89 6.22
CA VAL A 15 11.24 -10.30 5.17
C VAL A 15 11.28 -9.26 4.05
N SER A 16 10.13 -8.95 3.44
CA SER A 16 10.06 -7.99 2.33
C SER A 16 10.41 -6.56 2.74
N ALA A 17 10.24 -6.21 4.02
CA ALA A 17 10.54 -4.88 4.53
C ALA A 17 12.02 -4.55 4.68
N THR A 18 12.91 -5.56 4.72
CA THR A 18 14.35 -5.33 4.70
C THR A 18 14.81 -4.72 3.37
N ALA A 19 14.22 -5.18 2.27
CA ALA A 19 14.51 -4.65 0.93
C ALA A 19 13.58 -3.49 0.55
N ASN A 20 12.28 -3.61 0.83
CA ASN A 20 11.26 -2.70 0.34
C ASN A 20 10.20 -2.37 1.41
N PRO A 21 10.53 -1.56 2.43
CA PRO A 21 9.61 -1.26 3.53
C PRO A 21 8.36 -0.52 3.04
N PRO A 22 7.17 -0.78 3.62
CA PRO A 22 5.96 -0.05 3.32
C PRO A 22 6.07 1.41 3.79
N ARG A 23 5.82 2.36 2.90
CA ARG A 23 5.78 3.80 3.16
C ARG A 23 4.34 4.28 3.31
N LEU A 24 4.06 5.07 4.34
CA LEU A 24 2.75 5.65 4.63
C LEU A 24 2.59 6.99 3.92
N LEU A 25 1.69 7.03 2.94
CA LEU A 25 1.31 8.29 2.28
C LEU A 25 0.45 9.15 3.21
N GLY A 26 0.44 10.47 3.00
CA GLY A 26 -0.37 11.40 3.81
C GLY A 26 -1.89 11.17 3.75
N CYS A 27 -2.37 10.37 2.79
CA CYS A 27 -3.76 9.94 2.71
C CYS A 27 -4.08 8.67 3.54
N GLY A 28 -3.08 8.08 4.21
CA GLY A 28 -3.23 6.87 5.00
C GLY A 28 -3.06 5.56 4.22
N HIS A 29 -2.73 5.58 2.92
CA HIS A 29 -2.43 4.36 2.17
C HIS A 29 -0.93 4.02 2.21
N SER A 30 -0.62 2.73 2.24
CA SER A 30 0.77 2.25 2.26
C SER A 30 1.15 1.53 0.96
N PHE A 31 2.36 1.78 0.47
CA PHE A 31 2.97 1.12 -0.69
C PHE A 31 4.43 0.78 -0.38
N CYS A 32 5.03 -0.23 -1.02
CA CYS A 32 6.45 -0.50 -0.80
C CYS A 32 7.33 0.67 -1.27
N SER A 33 8.56 0.78 -0.75
CA SER A 33 9.48 1.85 -1.08
C SER A 33 9.71 2.00 -2.58
N THR A 34 10.00 0.91 -3.29
CA THR A 34 10.22 0.90 -4.76
C THR A 34 9.04 1.46 -5.53
N CYS A 35 7.82 1.03 -5.20
CA CYS A 35 6.61 1.53 -5.85
C CYS A 35 6.36 3.00 -5.50
N THR A 36 6.65 3.39 -4.27
CA THR A 36 6.53 4.80 -3.84
C THR A 36 7.52 5.67 -4.61
N ASP A 37 8.78 5.27 -4.67
CA ASP A 37 9.84 6.00 -5.38
C ASP A 37 9.51 6.12 -6.88
N SER A 38 8.97 5.06 -7.48
CA SER A 38 8.47 5.08 -8.88
C SER A 38 7.32 6.07 -9.08
N LEU A 39 6.37 6.16 -8.14
CA LEU A 39 5.28 7.14 -8.19
C LEU A 39 5.81 8.58 -8.18
N TYR A 40 6.83 8.85 -7.36
CA TYR A 40 7.46 10.18 -7.29
C TYR A 40 8.37 10.47 -8.48
N ALA A 41 8.97 9.46 -9.11
CA ALA A 41 9.85 9.61 -10.26
C ALA A 41 9.09 10.00 -11.56
N VAL A 42 7.87 9.48 -11.75
CA VAL A 42 7.07 9.71 -12.96
C VAL A 42 6.32 11.06 -12.92
N SER A 43 6.04 11.57 -11.72
CA SER A 43 5.13 12.71 -11.55
C SER A 43 5.88 14.03 -11.44
N GLY A 44 5.96 14.81 -12.53
CA GLY A 44 6.64 16.11 -12.51
C GLY A 44 6.10 17.11 -11.48
N TYR A 45 4.79 17.08 -11.17
CA TYR A 45 4.14 18.16 -10.39
C TYR A 45 2.95 17.75 -9.50
N LEU A 46 2.27 16.63 -9.77
CA LEU A 46 1.08 16.20 -9.00
C LEU A 46 1.06 14.67 -8.83
N VAL A 47 1.67 14.17 -7.76
CA VAL A 47 1.54 12.74 -7.39
C VAL A 47 0.19 12.55 -6.70
N GLN A 48 -0.59 11.57 -7.14
CA GLN A 48 -1.84 11.16 -6.50
C GLN A 48 -1.72 9.73 -5.96
N CYS A 49 -2.44 9.44 -4.88
CA CYS A 49 -2.57 8.08 -4.40
C CYS A 49 -3.27 7.20 -5.45
N PRO A 50 -2.71 6.05 -5.86
CA PRO A 50 -3.34 5.12 -6.80
C PRO A 50 -4.69 4.54 -6.32
N VAL A 51 -4.95 4.58 -5.01
CA VAL A 51 -6.16 3.98 -4.41
C VAL A 51 -7.28 5.02 -4.26
N CYS A 52 -7.00 6.15 -3.63
CA CYS A 52 -8.03 7.16 -3.29
C CYS A 52 -7.89 8.48 -4.04
N ARG A 53 -6.89 8.62 -4.91
CA ARG A 53 -6.60 9.83 -5.72
C ARG A 53 -6.33 11.11 -4.92
N SER A 54 -6.16 11.01 -3.60
CA SER A 54 -5.72 12.12 -2.77
C SER A 54 -4.37 12.64 -3.25
N ARG A 55 -4.23 13.97 -3.30
CA ARG A 55 -2.98 14.63 -3.67
C ARG A 55 -1.94 14.37 -2.58
N LEU A 56 -0.74 13.97 -3.00
CA LEU A 56 0.38 13.78 -2.09
C LEU A 56 1.14 15.10 -2.00
N SER A 57 1.18 15.68 -0.81
CA SER A 57 1.92 16.91 -0.56
C SER A 57 3.39 16.57 -0.32
N SER A 58 4.27 17.10 -1.17
CA SER A 58 5.74 17.09 -1.08
C SER A 58 6.51 15.85 -1.58
N ARG A 59 7.72 16.14 -2.10
CA ARG A 59 8.78 15.18 -2.48
C ARG A 59 9.52 14.60 -1.25
N VAL A 60 8.99 14.79 -0.05
CA VAL A 60 9.57 14.17 1.15
C VAL A 60 9.26 12.69 1.10
N VAL A 61 10.30 11.87 1.25
CA VAL A 61 10.16 10.41 1.30
C VAL A 61 9.17 10.07 2.43
N PRO A 62 8.03 9.43 2.14
CA PRO A 62 7.04 9.17 3.18
C PRO A 62 7.59 8.20 4.24
N PRO A 63 7.19 8.36 5.51
CA PRO A 63 7.72 7.56 6.62
C PRO A 63 7.34 6.08 6.46
N VAL A 64 8.16 5.20 7.05
CA VAL A 64 7.88 3.76 7.07
C VAL A 64 6.69 3.47 7.98
N ASN A 65 5.77 2.63 7.52
CA ASN A 65 4.65 2.14 8.31
C ASN A 65 5.04 0.85 9.05
N PHE A 66 5.63 0.98 10.24
CA PHE A 66 6.05 -0.16 11.05
C PHE A 66 4.90 -1.05 11.54
N GLN A 67 3.67 -0.54 11.63
CA GLN A 67 2.51 -1.35 12.02
C GLN A 67 2.20 -2.46 11.01
N LEU A 68 2.61 -2.32 9.74
CA LEU A 68 2.41 -3.36 8.72
C LEU A 68 3.46 -4.47 8.78
N LEU A 69 4.54 -4.30 9.54
CA LEU A 69 5.65 -5.27 9.62
C LEU A 69 5.42 -6.35 10.68
N GLY A 70 4.64 -6.03 11.71
CA GLY A 70 4.28 -6.96 12.78
C GLY A 70 3.00 -7.76 12.52
N LEU A 71 2.34 -7.56 11.38
CA LEU A 71 1.11 -8.29 11.06
C LEU A 71 1.46 -9.67 10.48
N PRO A 72 1.02 -10.77 11.10
CA PRO A 72 1.14 -12.07 10.48
C PRO A 72 0.31 -12.07 9.20
N PHE A 73 0.92 -12.50 8.09
CA PHE A 73 0.23 -12.63 6.80
C PHE A 73 -0.81 -13.75 6.91
N SER A 74 -2.00 -13.44 7.40
CA SER A 74 -3.14 -14.36 7.36
C SER A 74 -3.77 -14.27 5.99
N SER A 75 -3.24 -15.03 5.05
CA SER A 75 -3.88 -15.35 3.77
C SER A 75 -5.11 -16.23 4.02
N LYS A 76 -6.19 -15.65 4.55
CA LYS A 76 -7.55 -16.20 4.45
C LYS A 76 -8.54 -15.07 4.20
N GLY A 77 -8.83 -14.87 2.93
CA GLY A 77 -9.84 -13.94 2.44
C GLY A 77 -10.46 -14.47 1.15
N SER A 78 -10.90 -15.72 1.14
CA SER A 78 -11.87 -16.20 0.16
C SER A 78 -13.15 -15.38 0.33
N SER A 79 -13.29 -14.30 -0.43
CA SER A 79 -14.58 -13.66 -0.65
C SER A 79 -15.43 -14.62 -1.46
N LYS A 80 -16.04 -15.60 -0.78
CA LYS A 80 -17.16 -16.34 -1.31
C LYS A 80 -18.33 -15.36 -1.27
N PHE A 81 -18.51 -14.60 -2.36
CA PHE A 81 -19.72 -13.84 -2.61
C PHE A 81 -20.87 -14.84 -2.76
N ILE A 82 -21.51 -15.20 -1.65
CA ILE A 82 -22.78 -15.92 -1.65
C ILE A 82 -23.85 -14.83 -1.81
N PHE A 83 -24.30 -14.62 -3.05
CA PHE A 83 -25.54 -13.90 -3.31
C PHE A 83 -26.70 -14.76 -2.79
N HIS A 84 -27.14 -14.51 -1.56
CA HIS A 84 -28.46 -14.96 -1.15
C HIS A 84 -29.48 -13.95 -1.68
N ARG A 85 -29.97 -14.15 -2.91
CA ARG A 85 -31.19 -13.45 -3.37
C ARG A 85 -32.35 -14.06 -2.60
N LEU A 86 -32.82 -13.34 -1.59
CA LEU A 86 -34.19 -13.44 -1.10
C LEU A 86 -35.02 -12.43 -1.88
N ALA A 87 -35.85 -12.93 -2.79
CA ALA A 87 -37.16 -12.42 -3.22
C ALA A 87 -37.66 -13.30 -4.36
#